data_AF-A0A2N2TTT7-F1
#
_entry.id   AF-A0A2N2TTT7-F1
#
_cell.length_a   1.000
_cell.length_b   1.000
_cell.length_c   1.000
_cell.angle_alpha   90.00
_cell.angle_beta   90.00
_cell.angle_gamma   90.00
#
_symmetry.space_group_name_H-M   'P 1'
#
loop_
_entity.id
_entity.type
_entity.pdbx_description
1 polymer ?
#
loop_
_entity_poly.entity_id
_entity_poly.type
_entity_poly.pdbx_seq_one_letter_code
_entity_poly.pdbx_strand_id
1 'polypeptide(L)'
;MSGNRWDQPGVPHKGWHCVDVVDLRADGESADETDYATCQMCGNEKIRYVHIMEHPDLDENFDVGCVCAEKMSSDYEGPKRRENRLRNRAVRRKKWLTRTWRTSSKGNPFLNIQGHNVGVHINKFKRWGYRIEGRFGAKTYPTMEAAKLALFDEFWMATQDNEQLWSND
;
A
#
# COMPACT_ATOMS: atom_id res chain seq x y z
N MET A 1 -16.98 22.93 2.03
CA MET A 1 -16.08 23.68 2.94
C MET A 1 -15.51 22.68 3.94
N SER A 2 -14.49 21.93 3.55
CA SER A 2 -13.78 21.04 4.49
C SER A 2 -12.83 21.91 5.31
N GLY A 3 -13.39 22.56 6.33
CA GLY A 3 -12.68 23.46 7.22
C GLY A 3 -11.69 22.73 8.13
N ASN A 4 -10.69 23.48 8.59
CA ASN A 4 -9.79 23.09 9.66
C ASN A 4 -10.60 22.67 10.91
N ARG A 5 -10.59 21.37 11.26
CA ARG A 5 -11.27 20.82 12.43
C ARG A 5 -10.50 20.99 13.74
N TRP A 6 -9.26 21.50 13.72
CA TRP A 6 -8.55 21.87 14.97
C TRP A 6 -9.27 22.96 15.77
N ASP A 7 -10.07 23.79 15.11
CA ASP A 7 -10.79 24.89 15.75
C ASP A 7 -12.28 24.55 15.97
N GLN A 8 -12.72 23.33 15.66
CA GLN A 8 -14.11 22.92 15.74
C GLN A 8 -14.48 22.47 17.17
N PRO A 9 -15.47 23.11 17.83
CA PRO A 9 -15.95 22.66 19.13
C PRO A 9 -16.45 21.22 19.09
N GLY A 10 -16.10 20.44 20.12
CA GLY A 10 -16.49 19.03 20.24
C GLY A 10 -15.57 18.05 19.52
N VAL A 11 -14.56 18.52 18.78
CA VAL A 11 -13.52 17.65 18.20
C VAL A 11 -12.36 17.49 19.20
N PRO A 12 -12.07 16.27 19.68
CA PRO A 12 -10.92 16.04 20.55
C PRO A 12 -9.60 16.33 19.83
N HIS A 13 -8.64 16.95 20.51
CA HIS A 13 -7.33 17.24 19.92
C HIS A 13 -6.33 16.08 20.10
N LYS A 14 -6.65 15.14 21.00
CA LYS A 14 -5.78 14.08 21.51
C LYS A 14 -6.61 12.82 21.77
N GLY A 15 -5.95 11.68 21.96
CA GLY A 15 -6.63 10.40 22.27
C GLY A 15 -7.05 9.60 21.05
N TRP A 16 -6.60 9.98 19.85
CA TRP A 16 -6.94 9.30 18.63
C TRP A 16 -6.05 8.10 18.35
N HIS A 17 -6.59 7.11 17.66
CA HIS A 17 -5.89 5.91 17.23
C HIS A 17 -5.91 5.81 15.71
N CYS A 18 -4.76 5.46 15.13
CA CYS A 18 -4.68 5.22 13.69
C CYS A 18 -5.12 3.79 13.42
N VAL A 19 -6.22 3.62 12.68
CA VAL A 19 -6.79 2.30 12.36
C VAL A 19 -6.30 1.78 11.01
N ASP A 20 -5.92 2.66 10.08
CA ASP A 20 -5.34 2.28 8.80
C ASP A 20 -4.53 3.43 8.18
N VAL A 21 -3.68 3.10 7.19
CA VAL A 21 -3.03 4.08 6.31
C VAL A 21 -3.19 3.63 4.85
N VAL A 22 -3.74 4.51 4.01
CA VAL A 22 -4.03 4.22 2.60
C VAL A 22 -3.09 5.02 1.70
N ASP A 23 -2.42 4.36 0.75
CA ASP A 23 -1.75 5.03 -0.36
C ASP A 23 -2.74 5.21 -1.51
N LEU A 24 -3.14 6.45 -1.81
CA LEU A 24 -4.08 6.75 -2.90
C LEU A 24 -3.54 6.35 -4.29
N ARG A 25 -2.26 5.99 -4.39
CA ARG A 25 -1.66 5.42 -5.61
C ARG A 25 -1.30 3.95 -5.46
N ALA A 26 -1.97 3.21 -4.58
CA ALA A 26 -1.66 1.81 -4.34
C ALA A 26 -1.66 0.96 -5.63
N ASP A 27 -2.51 1.32 -6.59
CA ASP A 27 -2.68 0.65 -7.88
C ASP A 27 -1.70 1.12 -8.97
N GLY A 28 -0.96 2.21 -8.72
CA GLY A 28 0.08 2.73 -9.61
C GLY A 28 -0.33 3.92 -10.47
N GLU A 29 -1.41 4.62 -10.12
CA GLU A 29 -1.84 5.85 -10.79
C GLU A 29 -0.74 6.92 -10.84
N SER A 30 -0.75 7.72 -11.90
CA SER A 30 0.21 8.81 -12.09
C SER A 30 -0.08 9.98 -11.15
N ALA A 31 0.90 10.88 -10.98
CA ALA A 31 0.74 12.02 -10.08
C ALA A 31 -0.30 13.04 -10.51
N ASP A 32 -0.54 13.12 -11.82
CA ASP A 32 -1.47 14.05 -12.44
C ASP A 32 -2.91 13.53 -12.44
N GLU A 33 -3.07 12.20 -12.36
CA GLU A 33 -4.38 11.53 -12.31
C GLU A 33 -4.85 11.24 -10.88
N THR A 34 -3.96 11.37 -9.88
CA THR A 34 -4.29 11.07 -8.48
C THR A 34 -5.29 12.08 -7.93
N ASP A 35 -6.43 11.59 -7.45
CA ASP A 35 -7.32 12.36 -6.59
C ASP A 35 -6.75 12.36 -5.17
N TYR A 36 -6.16 13.48 -4.74
CA TYR A 36 -5.55 13.57 -3.42
C TYR A 36 -6.57 13.94 -2.36
N ALA A 37 -6.45 13.35 -1.18
CA ALA A 37 -7.26 13.74 -0.04
C ALA A 37 -6.84 15.12 0.52
N THR A 38 -7.77 15.78 1.21
CA THR A 38 -7.52 16.98 2.00
C THR A 38 -7.58 16.63 3.47
N CYS A 39 -6.62 17.13 4.26
CA CYS A 39 -6.56 16.83 5.69
C CYS A 39 -7.82 17.35 6.38
N GLN A 40 -8.62 16.48 6.98
CA GLN A 40 -9.82 16.92 7.68
C GLN A 40 -9.49 17.73 8.94
N MET A 41 -8.29 17.57 9.51
CA MET A 41 -7.87 18.36 10.66
C MET A 41 -7.35 19.73 10.28
N CYS A 42 -6.27 19.86 9.51
CA CYS A 42 -5.68 21.18 9.22
C CYS A 42 -6.19 21.83 7.92
N GLY A 43 -6.99 21.13 7.11
CA GLY A 43 -7.45 21.62 5.81
C GLY A 43 -6.37 21.65 4.71
N ASN A 44 -5.13 21.20 4.98
CA ASN A 44 -4.09 21.16 3.97
C ASN A 44 -4.48 20.20 2.83
N GLU A 45 -4.41 20.72 1.60
CA GLU A 45 -4.66 19.95 0.38
C GLU A 45 -3.46 19.07 0.01
N LYS A 46 -3.72 18.00 -0.75
CA LYS A 46 -2.74 17.06 -1.32
C LYS A 46 -2.11 16.05 -0.36
N ILE A 47 -2.93 15.22 0.27
CA ILE A 47 -2.49 14.00 0.97
C ILE A 47 -2.53 12.82 0.02
N ARG A 48 -1.39 12.13 -0.13
CA ARG A 48 -1.31 10.83 -0.82
C ARG A 48 -1.44 9.64 0.14
N TYR A 49 -0.84 9.74 1.32
CA TYR A 49 -0.86 8.69 2.33
C TYR A 49 -1.81 9.13 3.44
N VAL A 50 -3.04 8.63 3.38
CA VAL A 50 -4.14 9.04 4.26
C VAL A 50 -4.09 8.20 5.52
N HIS A 51 -3.94 8.84 6.66
CA HIS A 51 -4.07 8.18 7.97
C HIS A 51 -5.53 8.25 8.37
N ILE A 52 -6.16 7.08 8.53
CA ILE A 52 -7.54 6.97 9.02
C ILE A 52 -7.47 6.93 10.54
N MET A 53 -8.04 7.94 11.17
CA MET A 53 -7.96 8.16 12.62
C MET A 53 -9.34 7.99 13.27
N GLU A 54 -9.39 7.25 14.36
CA GLU A 54 -10.58 7.00 15.17
C GLU A 54 -10.42 7.61 16.56
N HIS A 55 -11.51 8.12 17.15
CA HIS A 55 -11.55 8.53 18.56
C HIS A 55 -12.72 7.83 19.26
N PRO A 56 -12.56 7.31 20.48
CA PRO A 56 -13.64 6.58 21.17
C PRO A 56 -14.92 7.41 21.41
N ASP A 57 -14.79 8.74 21.46
CA ASP A 57 -15.91 9.66 21.68
C ASP A 57 -16.63 10.12 20.38
N LEU A 58 -16.21 9.63 19.21
CA LEU A 58 -16.78 10.02 17.91
C LEU A 58 -17.08 8.78 17.05
N ASP A 59 -18.26 8.76 16.43
CA ASP A 59 -18.67 7.66 15.53
C ASP A 59 -18.05 7.76 14.12
N GLU A 60 -17.41 8.88 13.78
CA GLU A 60 -16.78 9.10 12.47
C GLU A 60 -15.24 9.01 12.53
N ASN A 61 -14.66 8.37 11.51
CA ASN A 61 -13.22 8.38 11.28
C ASN A 61 -12.78 9.64 10.54
N PHE A 62 -11.57 10.11 10.84
CA PHE A 62 -10.98 11.26 10.19
C PHE A 62 -9.83 10.87 9.26
N ASP A 63 -9.87 11.38 8.04
CA ASP A 63 -8.82 11.27 7.04
C ASP A 63 -7.84 12.43 7.18
N VAL A 64 -6.63 12.12 7.62
CA VAL A 64 -5.64 13.15 7.94
C VAL A 64 -4.26 12.85 7.37
N GLY A 65 -3.44 13.89 7.25
CA GLY A 65 -2.03 13.75 6.89
C GLY A 65 -1.18 13.35 8.09
N CYS A 66 0.02 12.81 7.83
CA CYS A 66 0.97 12.30 8.84
C CYS A 66 1.15 13.23 10.05
N VAL A 67 1.40 14.52 9.82
CA VAL A 67 1.64 15.49 10.90
C VAL A 67 0.42 15.67 11.80
N CYS A 68 -0.80 15.63 11.24
CA CYS A 68 -2.01 15.71 12.05
C CYS A 68 -2.24 14.40 12.81
N ALA A 69 -2.02 13.25 12.17
CA ALA A 69 -2.07 11.95 12.85
C ALA A 69 -1.14 11.92 14.08
N GLU A 70 0.12 12.37 13.94
CA GLU A 70 1.09 12.46 15.06
C GLU A 70 0.57 13.30 16.22
N LYS A 71 0.00 14.47 15.91
CA LYS A 71 -0.57 15.35 16.92
C LYS A 71 -1.78 14.72 17.59
N MET A 72 -2.70 14.13 16.83
CA MET A 72 -3.94 13.56 17.34
C MET A 72 -3.71 12.34 18.25
N SER A 73 -2.74 11.49 17.91
CA SER A 73 -2.42 10.29 18.70
C SER A 73 -1.36 10.50 19.78
N SER A 74 -0.68 11.66 19.78
CA SER A 74 0.56 11.89 20.56
C SER A 74 1.67 10.86 20.27
N ASP A 75 1.63 10.24 19.08
CA ASP A 75 2.65 9.31 18.59
C ASP A 75 3.40 9.96 17.42
N TYR A 76 4.61 10.45 17.70
CA TYR A 76 5.42 11.21 16.74
C TYR A 76 6.30 10.32 15.82
N GLU A 77 6.19 9.00 15.95
CA GLU A 77 6.99 8.03 15.19
C GLU A 77 6.13 7.07 14.36
N GLY A 78 5.06 6.53 14.93
CA GLY A 78 4.22 5.51 14.30
C GLY A 78 3.58 5.95 12.98
N PRO A 79 2.99 7.16 12.86
CA PRO A 79 2.47 7.65 11.58
C PRO A 79 3.55 7.66 10.50
N LYS A 80 4.73 8.23 10.78
CA LYS A 80 5.86 8.24 9.83
C LYS A 80 6.28 6.83 9.44
N ARG A 81 6.35 5.91 10.40
CA ARG A 81 6.73 4.51 10.16
C ARG A 81 5.73 3.81 9.24
N ARG A 82 4.43 3.94 9.49
CA ARG A 82 3.35 3.35 8.66
C ARG A 82 3.36 3.93 7.25
N GLU A 83 3.50 5.25 7.12
CA GLU A 83 3.60 5.91 5.82
C GLU A 83 4.86 5.47 5.04
N ASN A 84 6.02 5.43 5.70
CA ASN A 84 7.27 4.99 5.07
C ASN A 84 7.19 3.54 4.57
N ARG A 85 6.45 2.67 5.27
CA ARG A 85 6.19 1.30 4.80
C ARG A 85 5.47 1.29 3.45
N LEU A 86 4.44 2.14 3.27
CA LEU A 86 3.72 2.29 2.00
C LEU A 86 4.56 2.98 0.91
N ARG A 87 5.34 4.01 1.27
CA ARG A 87 6.31 4.63 0.34
C ARG A 87 7.28 3.59 -0.21
N ASN A 88 7.84 2.75 0.66
CA ASN A 88 8.75 1.68 0.28
C ASN A 88 8.04 0.61 -0.56
N ARG A 89 6.80 0.23 -0.22
CA ARG A 89 5.96 -0.64 -1.06
C ARG A 89 5.84 -0.08 -2.49
N ALA A 90 5.47 1.19 -2.65
CA ALA A 90 5.30 1.80 -3.96
C ALA A 90 6.59 1.78 -4.79
N VAL A 91 7.74 2.04 -4.16
CA VAL A 91 9.06 1.94 -4.81
C VAL A 91 9.35 0.51 -5.24
N ARG A 92 9.11 -0.48 -4.37
CA ARG A 92 9.34 -1.90 -4.69
C ARG A 92 8.41 -2.39 -5.79
N ARG A 93 7.13 -2.00 -5.77
CA ARG A 93 6.15 -2.31 -6.82
C ARG A 93 6.63 -1.83 -8.19
N LYS A 94 7.17 -0.60 -8.26
CA LYS A 94 7.74 -0.05 -9.50
C LYS A 94 8.98 -0.84 -9.95
N LYS A 95 9.90 -1.13 -9.03
CA LYS A 95 11.13 -1.91 -9.33
C LYS A 95 10.85 -3.37 -9.67
N TRP A 96 9.71 -3.92 -9.24
CA TRP A 96 9.33 -5.32 -9.46
C TRP A 96 9.36 -5.74 -10.93
N LEU A 97 8.88 -4.86 -11.80
CA LEU A 97 8.84 -5.09 -13.24
C LEU A 97 10.24 -5.11 -13.86
N THR A 98 11.17 -4.35 -13.30
CA THR A 98 12.55 -4.22 -13.80
C THR A 98 13.52 -5.23 -13.17
N ARG A 99 13.08 -6.09 -12.25
CA ARG A 99 13.93 -7.15 -11.68
C ARG A 99 14.34 -8.14 -12.76
N THR A 100 15.47 -8.81 -12.54
CA THR A 100 15.89 -9.94 -13.39
C THR A 100 15.08 -11.19 -13.05
N TRP A 101 14.04 -11.46 -13.84
CA TRP A 101 13.23 -12.68 -13.73
C TRP A 101 13.98 -13.85 -14.34
N ARG A 102 14.09 -14.96 -13.60
CA ARG A 102 14.64 -16.22 -14.11
C ARG A 102 13.57 -16.96 -14.90
N THR A 103 13.98 -17.78 -15.86
CA THR A 103 13.06 -18.63 -16.63
C THR A 103 13.14 -20.06 -16.12
N SER A 104 11.99 -20.65 -15.79
CA SER A 104 11.91 -22.05 -15.39
C SER A 104 12.11 -22.98 -16.59
N SER A 105 12.32 -24.29 -16.34
CA SER A 105 12.39 -25.30 -17.41
C SER A 105 11.13 -25.37 -18.29
N LYS A 106 9.98 -24.90 -17.78
CA LYS A 106 8.70 -24.79 -18.50
C LYS A 106 8.52 -23.44 -19.22
N GLY A 107 9.56 -22.59 -19.27
CA GLY A 107 9.50 -21.27 -19.93
C GLY A 107 8.84 -20.16 -19.10
N ASN A 108 8.42 -20.43 -17.87
CA ASN A 108 7.71 -19.45 -17.03
C ASN A 108 8.68 -18.55 -16.25
N PRO A 109 8.52 -17.21 -16.28
CA PRO A 109 9.30 -16.28 -15.46
C PRO A 109 9.01 -16.45 -13.96
N PHE A 110 10.05 -16.42 -13.14
CA PHE A 110 9.95 -16.49 -11.67
C PHE A 110 11.04 -15.70 -10.94
N LEU A 111 10.82 -15.43 -9.66
CA LEU A 111 11.77 -14.88 -8.70
C LEU A 111 11.88 -15.80 -7.48
N ASN A 112 13.04 -15.76 -6.83
CA ASN A 112 13.25 -16.32 -5.49
C ASN A 112 13.54 -15.16 -4.55
N ILE A 113 12.74 -14.97 -3.51
CA ILE A 113 12.85 -13.85 -2.57
C ILE A 113 12.81 -14.42 -1.16
N GLN A 114 13.96 -14.41 -0.47
CA GLN A 114 14.12 -14.88 0.91
C GLN A 114 13.38 -16.21 1.19
N GLY A 115 13.56 -17.21 0.32
CA GLY A 115 12.93 -18.53 0.44
C GLY A 115 11.58 -18.69 -0.27
N HIS A 116 10.93 -17.61 -0.70
CA HIS A 116 9.69 -17.67 -1.47
C HIS A 116 9.95 -17.76 -2.97
N ASN A 117 9.39 -18.77 -3.62
CA ASN A 117 9.44 -18.91 -5.08
C ASN A 117 8.14 -18.38 -5.70
N VAL A 118 8.19 -17.24 -6.36
CA VAL A 118 7.01 -16.58 -6.96
C VAL A 118 7.16 -16.51 -8.47
N GLY A 119 6.07 -16.63 -9.24
CA GLY A 119 6.18 -16.64 -10.69
C GLY A 119 4.89 -16.36 -11.45
N VAL A 120 5.03 -16.10 -12.74
CA VAL A 120 3.90 -15.88 -13.66
C VAL A 120 3.91 -16.93 -14.75
N HIS A 121 2.74 -17.27 -15.27
CA HIS A 121 2.57 -18.29 -16.31
C HIS A 121 1.44 -17.89 -17.25
N ILE A 122 1.49 -18.38 -18.49
CA ILE A 122 0.42 -18.20 -19.47
C ILE A 122 -0.45 -19.45 -19.53
N ASN A 123 -1.78 -19.27 -19.55
CA ASN A 123 -2.72 -20.38 -19.69
C ASN A 123 -3.05 -20.66 -21.17
N LYS A 124 -3.83 -21.72 -21.41
CA LYS A 124 -4.26 -22.12 -22.77
C LYS A 124 -5.08 -21.05 -23.50
N PHE A 125 -5.72 -20.15 -22.77
CA PHE A 125 -6.51 -19.03 -23.29
C PHE A 125 -5.69 -17.76 -23.51
N LYS A 126 -4.35 -17.86 -23.51
CA LYS A 126 -3.42 -16.73 -23.66
C LYS A 126 -3.59 -15.63 -22.61
N ARG A 127 -4.12 -15.98 -21.44
CA ARG A 127 -4.18 -15.09 -20.27
C ARG A 127 -3.09 -15.46 -19.27
N TRP A 128 -2.56 -14.44 -18.60
CA TRP A 128 -1.49 -14.59 -17.63
C TRP A 128 -2.05 -14.83 -16.23
N GLY A 129 -1.55 -15.83 -15.52
CA GLY A 129 -1.79 -16.05 -14.11
C GLY A 129 -0.48 -15.90 -13.32
N TYR A 130 -0.59 -15.88 -12.00
CA TYR A 130 0.56 -15.92 -11.11
C TYR A 130 0.48 -17.10 -10.15
N ARG A 131 1.61 -17.39 -9.51
CA ARG A 131 1.70 -18.32 -8.39
C ARG A 131 2.62 -17.76 -7.31
N ILE A 132 2.27 -18.04 -6.07
CA ILE A 132 3.11 -17.85 -4.90
C ILE A 132 3.40 -19.25 -4.39
N GLU A 133 4.65 -19.68 -4.53
CA GLU A 133 5.11 -21.03 -4.25
C GLU A 133 4.32 -22.04 -5.11
N GLY A 134 3.61 -22.98 -4.46
CA GLY A 134 2.75 -23.96 -5.12
C GLY A 134 1.31 -23.50 -5.36
N ARG A 135 0.91 -22.32 -4.84
CA ARG A 135 -0.47 -21.83 -4.92
C ARG A 135 -0.67 -20.90 -6.12
N PHE A 136 -1.70 -21.17 -6.91
CA PHE A 136 -2.04 -20.40 -8.10
C PHE A 136 -3.10 -19.35 -7.76
N GLY A 137 -2.92 -18.13 -8.28
CA GLY A 137 -3.92 -17.07 -8.16
C GLY A 137 -5.19 -17.41 -8.94
N ALA A 138 -6.35 -17.02 -8.40
CA ALA A 138 -7.65 -17.29 -9.03
C ALA A 138 -7.93 -16.43 -10.27
N LYS A 139 -7.37 -15.21 -10.32
CA LYS A 139 -7.58 -14.23 -11.40
C LYS A 139 -6.55 -14.41 -12.51
N THR A 140 -6.92 -14.02 -13.73
CA THR A 140 -5.99 -13.99 -14.88
C THR A 140 -6.03 -12.63 -15.59
N TYR A 141 -4.90 -12.26 -16.17
CA TYR A 141 -4.61 -10.91 -16.65
C TYR A 141 -4.29 -10.92 -18.15
N PRO A 142 -4.57 -9.81 -18.86
CA PRO A 142 -4.30 -9.73 -20.30
C PRO A 142 -2.80 -9.68 -20.63
N THR A 143 -1.97 -9.15 -19.71
CA THR A 143 -0.53 -8.98 -19.94
C THR A 143 0.30 -9.63 -18.85
N MET A 144 1.55 -9.99 -19.19
CA MET A 144 2.52 -10.51 -18.23
C MET A 144 2.81 -9.50 -17.12
N GLU A 145 2.92 -8.22 -17.46
CA GLU A 145 3.19 -7.15 -16.49
C GLU A 145 2.04 -6.99 -15.50
N ALA A 146 0.79 -7.03 -15.95
CA ALA A 146 -0.37 -7.00 -15.05
C ALA A 146 -0.38 -8.20 -14.10
N ALA A 147 -0.04 -9.40 -14.57
CA ALA A 147 0.10 -10.57 -13.69
C ALA A 147 1.29 -10.44 -12.71
N LYS A 148 2.41 -9.83 -13.13
CA LYS A 148 3.55 -9.57 -12.23
C LYS A 148 3.19 -8.55 -11.16
N LEU A 149 2.49 -7.47 -11.48
CA LEU A 149 2.04 -6.48 -10.50
C LEU A 149 1.03 -7.09 -9.52
N ALA A 150 0.04 -7.83 -10.03
CA ALA A 150 -0.91 -8.53 -9.17
C ALA A 150 -0.23 -9.57 -8.25
N LEU A 151 0.80 -10.26 -8.75
CA LEU A 151 1.63 -11.14 -7.94
C LEU A 151 2.35 -10.36 -6.83
N PHE A 152 2.92 -9.19 -7.14
CA PHE A 152 3.55 -8.35 -6.12
C PHE A 152 2.53 -7.91 -5.06
N ASP A 153 1.35 -7.47 -5.47
CA ASP A 153 0.33 -6.96 -4.57
C ASP A 153 -0.16 -8.06 -3.60
N GLU A 154 -0.44 -9.26 -4.12
CA GLU A 154 -0.80 -10.43 -3.30
C GLU A 154 0.34 -10.88 -2.39
N PHE A 155 1.57 -10.94 -2.91
CA PHE A 155 2.74 -11.34 -2.13
C PHE A 155 3.05 -10.34 -1.03
N TRP A 156 2.92 -9.05 -1.31
CA TRP A 156 3.02 -7.99 -0.31
C TRP A 156 1.97 -8.17 0.78
N MET A 157 0.69 -8.32 0.42
CA MET A 157 -0.38 -8.50 1.42
C MET A 157 -0.12 -9.68 2.36
N ALA A 158 0.39 -10.79 1.82
CA ALA A 158 0.70 -11.99 2.60
C ALA A 158 1.95 -11.86 3.49
N THR A 159 2.85 -10.90 3.21
CA THR A 159 4.19 -10.87 3.83
C THR A 159 4.60 -9.51 4.38
N GLN A 160 3.73 -8.50 4.31
CA GLN A 160 4.05 -7.12 4.65
C GLN A 160 4.48 -6.89 6.11
N ASP A 161 4.06 -7.77 7.03
CA ASP A 161 4.47 -7.73 8.44
C ASP A 161 5.80 -8.46 8.70
N ASN A 162 6.37 -9.10 7.69
CA ASN A 162 7.71 -9.69 7.76
C ASN A 162 8.78 -8.63 7.46
N GLU A 163 9.21 -7.91 8.49
CA GLU A 163 10.23 -6.85 8.35
C GLU A 163 11.57 -7.37 7.80
N GLN A 164 11.98 -8.59 8.17
CA GLN A 164 13.22 -9.19 7.69
C GLN A 164 13.21 -9.42 6.17
N LEU A 165 12.07 -9.85 5.62
CA LEU A 165 11.87 -10.04 4.18
C LEU A 165 12.09 -8.72 3.43
N TRP A 166 11.43 -7.65 3.89
CA TRP A 166 11.41 -6.37 3.20
C TRP A 166 12.61 -5.48 3.53
N SER A 167 13.44 -5.82 4.52
CA SER A 167 14.69 -5.10 4.80
C SER A 167 15.81 -5.43 3.82
N ASN A 168 15.76 -6.63 3.22
CA ASN A 168 16.83 -7.19 2.38
C ASN A 168 16.48 -7.27 0.88
N ASP A 169 15.31 -6.76 0.49
CA ASP A 169 14.79 -6.75 -0.89
C ASP A 169 14.67 -5.33 -1.45
#